data_AF-A0A951CL39-F1
#
_entry.id   AF-A0A951CL39-F1
#
_cell.length_a   1.000
_cell.length_b   1.000
_cell.length_c   1.000
_cell.angle_alpha   90.00
_cell.angle_beta   90.00
_cell.angle_gamma   90.00
#
_symmetry.space_group_name_H-M   'P 1'
#
loop_
_entity.id
_entity.type
_entity.pdbx_description
1 polymer ?
#
loop_
_entity_poly.entity_id
_entity_poly.type
_entity_poly.pdbx_seq_one_letter_code
_entity_poly.pdbx_strand_id
1 'polypeptide(L)'
;MEVIRSLVSDGLFRVGGVHSEGEHLGGVVSMESERFDPWDRPLDHTMNKISHFYVKHYDDPERWMYAAWLQLTGKGEQLARSIEEQDIEGYR
;
A
#
# COMPACT_ATOMS: atom_id res chain seq x y z
N MET A 1 -9.84 3.14 -9.44
CA MET A 1 -8.44 2.72 -9.24
C MET A 1 -7.42 3.77 -9.72
N GLU A 2 -7.86 4.92 -10.25
CA GLU A 2 -6.95 5.98 -10.74
C GLU A 2 -6.08 6.62 -9.67
N VAL A 3 -6.56 6.75 -8.43
CA VAL A 3 -5.77 7.34 -7.33
C VAL A 3 -4.48 6.57 -7.09
N ILE A 4 -4.56 5.25 -6.92
CA ILE A 4 -3.38 4.39 -6.72
C ILE A 4 -2.45 4.50 -7.93
N ARG A 5 -3.01 4.47 -9.16
CA ARG A 5 -2.22 4.60 -10.38
C ARG A 5 -1.45 5.92 -10.44
N SER A 6 -2.09 7.05 -10.13
CA SER A 6 -1.45 8.37 -10.12
C SER A 6 -0.34 8.40 -9.06
N LEU A 7 -0.66 8.06 -7.81
CA LEU A 7 0.29 8.09 -6.71
C LEU A 7 1.56 7.26 -6.97
N VAL A 8 1.42 6.11 -7.62
CA VAL A 8 2.55 5.23 -7.97
C VAL A 8 3.29 5.75 -9.20
N SER A 9 2.58 6.21 -10.23
CA SER A 9 3.20 6.78 -11.44
C SER A 9 4.00 8.05 -11.13
N ASP A 10 3.50 8.85 -10.19
CA ASP A 10 4.16 10.05 -9.68
C ASP A 10 5.34 9.71 -8.75
N GLY A 11 5.55 8.42 -8.45
CA GLY A 11 6.64 7.93 -7.61
C GLY A 11 6.47 8.24 -6.12
N LEU A 12 5.26 8.59 -5.68
CA LEU A 12 4.96 8.92 -4.28
C LEU A 12 4.80 7.65 -3.44
N PHE A 13 4.35 6.56 -4.06
CA PHE A 13 4.16 5.26 -3.41
C PHE A 13 4.74 4.12 -4.24
N ARG A 14 5.10 3.03 -3.55
CA ARG A 14 5.30 1.70 -4.14
C ARG A 14 4.11 0.82 -3.77
N VAL A 15 3.72 -0.05 -4.69
CA VAL A 15 2.70 -1.08 -4.44
C VAL A 15 3.38 -2.44 -4.26
N GLY A 16 2.94 -3.20 -3.28
CA GLY A 16 3.56 -4.47 -2.93
C GLY A 16 2.66 -5.37 -2.10
N GLY A 17 3.24 -6.49 -1.67
CA GLY A 17 2.69 -7.37 -0.65
C GLY A 17 3.42 -7.17 0.67
N VAL A 18 2.98 -7.91 1.69
CA VAL A 18 3.72 -8.10 2.93
C VAL A 18 3.94 -9.59 3.10
N HIS A 19 5.17 -10.00 3.41
CA HIS A 19 5.47 -11.36 3.85
C HIS A 19 5.81 -11.32 5.34
N SER A 20 5.25 -12.26 6.10
CA SER A 20 5.65 -12.48 7.48
C SER A 20 6.86 -13.41 7.50
N GLU A 21 8.00 -12.95 8.01
CA GLU A 21 9.12 -13.83 8.36
C GLU A 21 8.87 -14.41 9.76
N GLY A 22 8.09 -15.48 9.86
CA GLY A 22 7.87 -16.20 11.12
C GLY A 22 6.84 -17.32 10.99
N GLU A 23 7.10 -18.47 11.63
CA GLU A 23 6.10 -19.53 11.75
C GLU A 23 4.90 -19.03 12.57
N HIS A 24 3.70 -19.35 12.10
CA HIS A 24 2.43 -19.07 12.77
C HIS A 24 2.30 -19.91 14.06
N LEU A 25 3.11 -19.60 15.07
CA LEU A 25 3.02 -20.22 16.40
C LEU A 25 1.93 -19.51 17.21
N GLY A 26 0.67 -19.86 16.93
CA GLY A 26 -0.39 -19.79 17.95
C GLY A 26 -0.80 -18.39 18.46
N GLY A 27 -0.85 -17.37 17.60
CA GLY A 27 -1.78 -16.25 17.83
C GLY A 27 -1.20 -14.89 18.26
N VAL A 28 0.08 -14.62 18.03
CA VAL A 28 0.59 -13.23 18.03
C VAL A 28 1.55 -13.05 16.86
N VAL A 29 1.09 -12.39 15.79
CA VAL A 29 1.99 -11.88 14.75
C VAL A 29 2.66 -10.65 15.33
N SER A 30 3.97 -10.72 15.59
CA SER A 30 4.72 -9.49 15.88
C SER A 30 4.77 -8.67 14.59
N MET A 31 4.28 -7.44 14.63
CA MET A 31 4.33 -6.49 13.50
C MET A 31 5.78 -6.22 13.04
N GLU A 32 6.77 -6.58 13.86
CA GLU A 32 8.19 -6.46 13.57
C GLU A 32 8.72 -7.47 12.54
N SER A 33 7.99 -8.56 12.25
CA SER A 33 8.41 -9.57 11.26
C SER A 33 7.79 -9.40 9.88
N GLU A 34 6.96 -8.37 9.69
CA GLU A 34 6.32 -8.08 8.41
C GLU A 34 7.23 -7.22 7.54
N ARG A 35 7.69 -7.79 6.42
CA ARG A 35 8.51 -7.08 5.42
C ARG A 35 7.70 -6.76 4.18
N PHE A 36 7.76 -5.50 3.77
CA PHE A 36 7.18 -5.05 2.51
C PHE A 36 7.95 -5.62 1.31
N ASP A 37 7.22 -6.24 0.39
CA ASP A 37 7.73 -6.80 -0.85
C ASP A 37 7.20 -6.00 -2.04
N PRO A 38 8.02 -5.09 -2.62
CA PRO A 38 7.60 -4.31 -3.77
C PRO A 38 7.38 -5.22 -4.97
N TRP A 39 6.23 -5.10 -5.63
CA TRP A 39 5.99 -5.89 -6.82
C TRP A 39 6.69 -5.29 -8.04
N ASP A 40 7.77 -5.94 -8.48
CA ASP A 40 8.50 -5.58 -9.69
C ASP A 40 7.79 -6.09 -10.95
N ARG A 41 6.68 -5.43 -11.31
CA ARG A 41 5.94 -5.68 -12.54
C ARG A 41 5.34 -4.38 -13.09
N PRO A 42 4.99 -4.33 -14.38
CA PRO A 42 4.34 -3.14 -14.96
C PRO A 42 3.12 -2.71 -14.14
N LEU A 43 2.98 -1.40 -13.94
CA LEU A 43 1.90 -0.84 -13.12
C LEU A 43 0.52 -1.30 -13.61
N ASP A 44 0.29 -1.36 -14.91
CA ASP A 44 -0.95 -1.89 -15.49
C ASP A 44 -1.27 -3.31 -15.03
N HIS A 45 -0.27 -4.18 -14.98
CA HIS A 45 -0.45 -5.56 -14.52
C HIS A 45 -0.77 -5.60 -13.02
N THR A 46 -0.11 -4.75 -12.24
CA THR A 46 -0.41 -4.59 -10.81
C THR A 46 -1.85 -4.09 -10.60
N MET A 47 -2.29 -3.07 -11.33
CA MET A 47 -3.64 -2.52 -11.21
C MET A 47 -4.70 -3.54 -11.63
N ASN A 48 -4.45 -4.31 -12.68
CA ASN A 48 -5.32 -5.39 -13.11
C ASN A 48 -5.41 -6.50 -12.05
N LYS A 49 -4.30 -6.90 -11.44
CA LYS A 49 -4.30 -7.88 -10.33
C LYS A 49 -5.17 -7.37 -9.17
N ILE A 50 -4.95 -6.13 -8.74
CA ILE A 50 -5.71 -5.51 -7.65
C ILE A 50 -7.20 -5.52 -8.01
N SER A 51 -7.56 -4.94 -9.16
CA SER A 51 -8.96 -4.87 -9.60
C SER A 51 -9.61 -6.26 -9.68
N HIS A 52 -8.91 -7.25 -10.23
CA HIS A 52 -9.44 -8.61 -10.33
C HIS A 52 -9.72 -9.19 -8.94
N PHE A 53 -8.79 -9.02 -8.00
CA PHE A 53 -8.92 -9.58 -6.66
C PHE A 53 -10.06 -8.92 -5.87
N TYR A 54 -10.16 -7.59 -5.94
CA TYR A 54 -11.26 -6.82 -5.34
C TYR A 54 -12.64 -7.24 -5.88
N VAL A 55 -12.79 -7.35 -7.20
CA VAL A 55 -14.07 -7.72 -7.81
C VAL A 55 -14.44 -9.17 -7.50
N LYS A 56 -13.48 -10.09 -7.58
CA LYS A 56 -13.72 -11.52 -7.37
C LYS A 56 -14.09 -11.86 -5.93
N HIS A 57 -13.56 -11.10 -4.96
CA HIS A 57 -13.75 -11.35 -3.55
C HIS A 57 -14.57 -10.25 -2.87
N TYR A 58 -15.33 -9.44 -3.62
CA TYR A 58 -16.04 -8.27 -3.08
C TYR A 58 -16.81 -8.55 -1.78
N ASP A 59 -17.52 -9.69 -1.74
CA ASP A 59 -18.34 -10.12 -0.60
C ASP A 59 -17.54 -10.74 0.57
N ASP A 60 -16.22 -10.86 0.44
CA ASP A 60 -15.30 -11.39 1.45
C ASP A 60 -14.20 -10.34 1.78
N PRO A 61 -14.51 -9.40 2.70
CA PRO A 61 -13.60 -8.34 3.09
C PRO A 61 -12.23 -8.81 3.57
N GLU A 62 -12.18 -9.91 4.33
CA GLU A 62 -10.93 -10.45 4.86
C GLU A 62 -9.96 -10.84 3.75
N ARG A 63 -10.49 -11.34 2.62
CA ARG A 63 -9.66 -11.67 1.47
C ARG A 63 -9.08 -10.44 0.81
N TRP A 64 -9.91 -9.45 0.48
CA TRP A 64 -9.44 -8.34 -0.35
C TRP A 64 -8.75 -7.22 0.42
N MET A 65 -8.99 -7.08 1.74
CA MET A 65 -8.41 -5.98 2.52
C MET A 65 -6.88 -6.01 2.55
N TYR A 66 -6.27 -7.20 2.46
CA TYR A 66 -4.81 -7.38 2.42
C TYR A 66 -4.29 -7.70 1.01
N ALA A 67 -5.09 -7.43 -0.03
CA ALA A 67 -4.73 -7.78 -1.40
C ALA A 67 -3.51 -7.01 -1.91
N ALA A 68 -3.28 -5.79 -1.41
CA ALA A 68 -2.14 -4.94 -1.76
C ALA A 68 -1.79 -3.97 -0.62
N TRP A 69 -0.52 -3.63 -0.53
CA TRP A 69 0.03 -2.66 0.41
C TRP A 69 0.65 -1.48 -0.34
N LEU A 70 0.57 -0.29 0.25
CA LEU A 70 1.18 0.94 -0.24
C LEU A 70 2.30 1.37 0.71
N GLN A 71 3.52 1.45 0.20
CA GLN A 71 4.65 1.98 0.94
C GLN A 71 5.00 3.38 0.43
N LEU A 72 5.06 4.35 1.33
CA LEU A 72 5.47 5.71 1.02
C LEU A 72 6.93 5.73 0.56
N THR A 73 7.24 6.44 -0.52
CA THR A 73 8.62 6.68 -0.93
C THR A 73 9.17 7.90 -0.21
N GLY A 74 10.49 8.13 -0.26
CA GLY A 74 11.07 9.39 0.24
C GLY A 74 10.50 10.64 -0.44
N LYS A 75 10.11 10.54 -1.73
CA LYS A 75 9.40 11.63 -2.44
C LYS A 75 8.00 11.83 -1.87
N GLY A 76 7.27 10.72 -1.64
CA GLY A 76 5.95 10.76 -1.02
C GLY A 76 5.98 11.35 0.39
N GLU A 77 6.99 11.00 1.18
CA GLU A 77 7.18 11.50 2.55
C GLU A 77 7.43 13.00 2.58
N GLN A 78 8.28 13.52 1.70
CA GLN A 78 8.52 14.96 1.58
C GLN A 78 7.24 15.71 1.21
N LEU A 79 6.46 15.20 0.25
CA LEU A 79 5.20 15.81 -0.13
C LEU A 79 4.18 15.78 1.01
N ALA A 80 4.05 14.64 1.70
CA ALA A 80 3.13 14.49 2.83
C ALA A 80 3.44 15.50 3.95
N ARG A 81 4.73 15.66 4.29
CA ARG A 81 5.18 16.67 5.26
C ARG A 81 4.85 18.09 4.83
N SER A 82 5.10 18.43 3.55
CA SER A 82 4.76 19.77 3.03
C SER A 82 3.26 20.06 3.09
N ILE A 83 2.39 19.06 2.89
CA ILE A 83 0.94 19.22 3.00
C ILE A 83 0.55 19.45 4.46
N GLU A 84 1.11 18.67 5.39
CA GLU A 84 0.86 18.81 6.83
C GLU A 84 1.28 20.19 7.34
N GLU A 85 2.46 20.68 6.93
CA GLU A 85 2.94 22.02 7.28
C GLU A 85 2.00 23.13 6.76
N GLN A 86 1.52 23.02 5.52
CA GLN A 86 0.58 23.97 4.93
C GLN A 86 -0.81 23.95 5.58
N ASP A 87 -1.29 22.76 5.97
CA ASP A 87 -2.57 22.63 6.67
C ASP A 87 -2.49 23.30 8.06
N ILE A 88 -1.36 23.13 8.77
CA ILE A 88 -1.10 23.81 10.06
C ILE A 88 -1.05 25.34 9.90
N GLU A 89 -0.48 25.85 8.81
CA GLU A 89 -0.47 27.28 8.51
C GLU A 89 -1.87 27.84 8.21
N GLY A 90 -2.77 27.03 7.63
CA GLY A 90 -4.15 27.43 7.34
C GLY A 90 -5.04 27.66 8.58
N TYR A 91 -4.65 27.15 9.75
CA TYR A 91 -5.35 27.33 11.02
C TYR A 91 -4.80 28.48 11.90
N ARG A 92 -3.73 29.16 11.46
CA ARG A 92 -3.15 30.32 12.17
C ARG A 92 -3.63 31.63 11.60
#